data_AF-A0A8S1DUF5-F1
#
_entry.id   AF-A0A8S1DUF5-F1
#
_cell.length_a   1.000
_cell.length_b   1.000
_cell.length_c   1.000
_cell.angle_alpha   90.00
_cell.angle_beta   90.00
_cell.angle_gamma   90.00
#
_symmetry.space_group_name_H-M   'P 1'
#
loop_
_entity.id
_entity.type
_entity.pdbx_description
1 polymer ?
#
loop_
_entity_poly.entity_id
_entity_poly.type
_entity_poly.pdbx_seq_one_letter_code
_entity_poly.pdbx_strand_id
1 'polypeptide(L)'
;MASHILLFTFASALILASRSSVGQEFFSPSLDDSLPPDCVLKVVRDAASSNDISSNVGGGESFCISASAVNEAFRLARSKVGIFSAPRKPRTSVEEDLLAEALQETTRLLKGRFKLTDDEIWGGLPLLDTSETEIVDWCPDRLSLRRTCPPRLSRYRSYDGSCNNEGPLSWAQGASMQPFPRMIPPVYGDGVGQPRRSISGRPLPNARLVSATVHRDLGFHDHAVTLMFLAWGQLLDHDVTFTAEAKNPGTNTEPQCCDNPRANPNCATLTVPFDDPFYAKYGRRCIEFMRTPAALRPGCRLGTRSQNNELTPAIDASFVYGSTMQVARSLRLGAGGQLASLDILPSGLKPLLPLKIRFPDDGCTRPSQDIFCFLAGDNRVNEQLMLTVLHTVFVREHNRIATELAIINPHWRDETLYQETRAIVAAIVQHITYDEFLPVLLGKDGMAKYDLRLEPEDYYNLYQPGLNPTVPDSFGTAAFRFGHSLLPSTIERWSPAHRYISMCLYLRDFVKVKAKQLEKN
;
A
#
# COMPACT_ATOMS: atom_id res chain seq x y z
N MET A 1 11.88 7.69 -25.22
CA MET A 1 12.51 6.52 -24.55
C MET A 1 11.60 5.82 -23.52
N ALA A 2 10.67 6.52 -22.84
CA ALA A 2 9.70 5.89 -21.93
C ALA A 2 8.79 4.82 -22.58
N SER A 3 8.39 5.02 -23.84
CA SER A 3 7.53 4.06 -24.56
C SER A 3 8.21 2.70 -24.88
N HIS A 4 9.54 2.64 -24.95
CA HIS A 4 10.27 1.39 -25.22
C HIS A 4 10.52 0.55 -23.97
N ILE A 5 10.56 1.17 -22.78
CA ILE A 5 10.69 0.45 -21.51
C ILE A 5 9.37 -0.22 -21.11
N LEU A 6 8.22 0.37 -21.50
CA LEU A 6 6.89 -0.26 -21.40
C LEU A 6 6.74 -1.47 -22.33
N LEU A 7 7.33 -1.46 -23.53
CA LEU A 7 7.21 -2.59 -24.47
C LEU A 7 8.00 -3.84 -24.02
N PHE A 8 9.17 -3.66 -23.40
CA PHE A 8 9.97 -4.79 -22.91
C PHE A 8 9.40 -5.45 -21.65
N THR A 9 8.73 -4.71 -20.78
CA THR A 9 8.02 -5.29 -19.62
C THR A 9 6.77 -6.06 -20.07
N PHE A 10 6.08 -5.64 -21.14
CA PHE A 10 4.91 -6.34 -21.67
C PHE A 10 5.23 -7.64 -22.42
N ALA A 11 6.33 -7.70 -23.19
CA ALA A 11 6.70 -8.92 -23.92
C ALA A 11 7.09 -10.08 -22.98
N SER A 12 7.76 -9.78 -21.86
CA SER A 12 8.03 -10.77 -20.80
C SER A 12 6.77 -11.12 -20.00
N ALA A 13 5.83 -10.18 -19.84
CA ALA A 13 4.55 -10.43 -19.18
C ALA A 13 3.62 -11.34 -20.01
N LEU A 14 3.63 -11.28 -21.34
CA LEU A 14 2.84 -12.18 -22.19
C LEU A 14 3.31 -13.64 -22.13
N ILE A 15 4.63 -13.88 -22.04
CA ILE A 15 5.20 -15.23 -21.88
C ILE A 15 4.93 -15.78 -20.46
N LEU A 16 4.75 -14.92 -19.46
CA LEU A 16 4.38 -15.30 -18.09
C LEU A 16 2.85 -15.42 -17.89
N ALA A 17 2.04 -14.63 -18.60
CA ALA A 17 0.58 -14.68 -18.55
C ALA A 17 0.03 -15.96 -19.19
N SER A 18 0.72 -16.55 -20.17
CA SER A 18 0.35 -17.88 -20.68
C SER A 18 0.54 -19.01 -19.66
N ARG A 19 1.22 -18.75 -18.52
CA ARG A 19 1.29 -19.67 -17.37
C ARG A 19 0.25 -19.37 -16.28
N SER A 20 -0.34 -18.17 -16.23
CA SER A 20 -1.28 -17.81 -15.15
C SER A 20 -2.68 -18.39 -15.34
N SER A 21 -3.11 -18.66 -16.58
CA SER A 21 -4.38 -19.35 -16.85
C SER A 21 -4.33 -20.85 -16.51
N VAL A 22 -3.13 -21.42 -16.38
CA VAL A 22 -2.92 -22.85 -16.15
C VAL A 22 -3.11 -23.20 -14.66
N GLY A 23 -2.86 -22.27 -13.73
CA GLY A 23 -2.85 -22.57 -12.29
C GLY A 23 -4.22 -22.78 -11.61
N GLN A 24 -5.34 -22.34 -12.20
CA GLN A 24 -6.68 -22.49 -11.60
C GLN A 24 -7.36 -23.83 -11.93
N GLU A 25 -6.92 -24.54 -12.97
CA GLU A 25 -7.51 -25.84 -13.35
C GLU A 25 -7.08 -27.00 -12.43
N PHE A 26 -6.06 -26.81 -11.59
CA PHE A 26 -5.49 -27.86 -10.71
C PHE A 26 -6.12 -27.96 -9.31
N PHE A 27 -7.00 -27.03 -8.94
CA PHE A 27 -7.57 -26.95 -7.59
C PHE A 27 -9.09 -26.96 -7.65
N SER A 28 -9.71 -28.05 -7.18
CA SER A 28 -11.16 -28.09 -7.00
C SER A 28 -11.54 -27.79 -5.54
N PRO A 29 -12.42 -26.81 -5.29
CA PRO A 29 -13.03 -26.61 -3.98
C PRO A 29 -14.12 -27.66 -3.67
N SER A 30 -14.52 -28.50 -4.63
CA SER A 30 -15.45 -29.60 -4.37
C SER A 30 -14.71 -30.76 -3.71
N LEU A 31 -14.88 -30.88 -2.40
CA LEU A 31 -14.47 -32.06 -1.64
C LEU A 31 -15.29 -33.25 -2.17
N ASP A 32 -14.62 -34.16 -2.87
CA ASP A 32 -15.14 -35.45 -3.30
C ASP A 32 -15.35 -36.34 -2.06
N ASP A 33 -16.41 -37.14 -2.02
CA ASP A 33 -16.77 -38.04 -0.90
C ASP A 33 -15.66 -39.09 -0.62
N SER A 34 -14.66 -39.20 -1.49
CA SER A 34 -13.48 -40.07 -1.34
C SER A 34 -12.33 -39.46 -0.52
N LEU A 35 -12.41 -38.19 -0.11
CA LEU A 35 -11.33 -37.52 0.64
C LEU A 35 -11.49 -37.73 2.16
N PRO A 36 -10.39 -37.66 2.93
CA PRO A 36 -10.48 -37.65 4.38
C PRO A 36 -11.42 -36.54 4.88
N PRO A 37 -12.23 -36.78 5.93
CA PRO A 37 -13.18 -35.79 6.44
C PRO A 37 -12.49 -34.55 7.02
N ASP A 38 -11.19 -34.61 7.32
CA ASP A 38 -10.40 -33.47 7.78
C ASP A 38 -9.70 -32.71 6.63
N CYS A 39 -10.04 -33.01 5.38
CA CYS A 39 -9.41 -32.39 4.21
C CYS A 39 -9.88 -30.95 4.00
N VAL A 40 -8.94 -29.99 3.96
CA VAL A 40 -9.23 -28.56 3.76
C VAL A 40 -8.68 -28.00 2.45
N LEU A 41 -7.83 -28.77 1.75
CA LEU A 41 -7.38 -28.46 0.40
C LEU A 41 -6.93 -29.74 -0.31
N LYS A 42 -7.55 -30.05 -1.46
CA LYS A 42 -7.09 -31.09 -2.39
C LYS A 42 -6.09 -30.46 -3.37
N VAL A 43 -4.91 -31.06 -3.49
CA VAL A 43 -3.89 -30.67 -4.48
C VAL A 43 -3.80 -31.78 -5.50
N VAL A 44 -3.93 -31.45 -6.79
CA VAL A 44 -3.84 -32.39 -7.90
C VAL A 44 -2.58 -32.08 -8.72
N ARG A 45 -1.71 -33.08 -8.88
CA ARG A 45 -0.53 -32.98 -9.75
C ARG A 45 -0.77 -33.80 -11.01
N ASP A 46 -0.87 -33.14 -12.15
CA ASP A 46 -0.90 -33.85 -13.43
C ASP A 46 0.48 -34.44 -13.74
N ALA A 47 0.50 -35.66 -14.29
CA ALA A 47 1.71 -36.37 -14.68
C ALA A 47 2.46 -35.75 -15.89
N ALA A 48 2.01 -34.61 -16.41
CA ALA A 48 2.53 -34.04 -17.65
C ALA A 48 3.76 -33.14 -17.41
N SER A 49 4.93 -33.76 -17.22
CA SER A 49 6.21 -33.17 -17.64
C SER A 49 7.31 -34.18 -18.03
N SER A 50 7.04 -35.48 -18.07
CA SER A 50 7.93 -36.45 -18.71
C SER A 50 7.55 -36.62 -20.18
N ASN A 51 8.48 -36.30 -21.08
CA ASN A 51 8.41 -36.52 -22.54
C ASN A 51 8.39 -38.02 -22.94
N ASP A 52 7.68 -38.88 -22.20
CA ASP A 52 7.62 -40.31 -22.48
C ASP A 52 6.23 -40.68 -23.01
N ILE A 53 6.15 -40.77 -24.34
CA ILE A 53 4.97 -41.25 -25.06
C ILE A 53 4.97 -42.78 -24.98
N SER A 54 4.66 -43.34 -23.81
CA SER A 54 4.13 -44.71 -23.71
C SER A 54 3.55 -44.99 -22.31
N SER A 55 2.29 -44.62 -22.10
CA SER A 55 1.27 -45.44 -21.41
C SER A 55 0.07 -44.56 -21.02
N ASN A 56 -1.09 -44.88 -21.59
CA ASN A 56 -2.39 -44.37 -21.19
C ASN A 56 -2.80 -45.05 -19.85
N VAL A 57 -2.50 -44.41 -18.72
CA VAL A 57 -3.27 -44.51 -17.48
C VAL A 57 -3.27 -43.11 -16.85
N GLY A 58 -4.35 -42.36 -17.07
CA GLY A 58 -4.54 -41.05 -16.45
C GLY A 58 -4.80 -41.20 -14.96
N GLY A 59 -3.76 -41.06 -14.15
CA GLY A 59 -3.85 -40.96 -12.69
C GLY A 59 -2.86 -39.91 -12.21
N GLY A 60 -3.31 -38.64 -12.14
CA GLY A 60 -2.54 -37.61 -11.44
C GLY A 60 -2.43 -37.96 -9.96
N GLU A 61 -1.25 -37.73 -9.36
CA GLU A 61 -1.07 -37.92 -7.93
C GLU A 61 -1.80 -36.78 -7.21
N SER A 62 -2.90 -37.09 -6.52
CA SER A 62 -3.62 -36.13 -5.70
C SER A 62 -3.39 -36.41 -4.22
N PHE A 63 -3.10 -35.37 -3.44
CA PHE A 63 -2.99 -35.48 -1.99
C PHE A 63 -3.85 -34.41 -1.31
N CYS A 64 -4.18 -34.69 -0.06
CA CYS A 64 -4.95 -33.80 0.78
C CYS A 64 -4.04 -33.09 1.79
N ILE A 65 -4.22 -31.78 1.93
CA ILE A 65 -3.76 -31.03 3.10
C ILE A 65 -4.91 -30.98 4.09
N SER A 66 -4.71 -31.62 5.25
CA SER A 66 -5.73 -31.70 6.29
C SER A 66 -5.70 -30.52 7.26
N ALA A 67 -6.84 -30.23 7.89
CA ALA A 67 -6.95 -29.26 8.98
C ALA A 67 -5.98 -29.60 10.12
N SER A 68 -5.80 -30.89 10.42
CA SER A 68 -4.86 -31.38 11.43
C SER A 68 -3.41 -31.00 11.10
N ALA A 69 -2.97 -31.17 9.86
CA ALA A 69 -1.64 -30.79 9.40
C ALA A 69 -1.43 -29.27 9.43
N VAL A 70 -2.46 -28.48 9.05
CA VAL A 70 -2.42 -27.02 9.12
C VAL A 70 -2.30 -26.55 10.57
N ASN A 71 -3.11 -27.11 11.47
CA ASN A 71 -3.09 -26.76 12.89
C ASN A 71 -1.75 -27.06 13.55
N GLU A 72 -1.16 -28.23 13.26
CA GLU A 72 0.19 -28.58 13.74
C GLU A 72 1.24 -27.57 13.26
N ALA A 73 1.26 -27.27 11.95
CA ALA A 73 2.18 -26.29 11.38
C ALA A 73 1.97 -24.89 11.96
N PHE A 74 0.72 -24.47 12.16
CA PHE A 74 0.38 -23.17 12.74
C PHE A 74 0.86 -23.06 14.18
N ARG A 75 0.63 -24.07 15.03
CA ARG A 75 1.11 -24.08 16.42
C ARG A 75 2.64 -23.98 16.51
N LEU A 76 3.36 -24.72 15.66
CA LEU A 76 4.83 -24.65 15.58
C LEU A 76 5.31 -23.26 15.13
N ALA A 77 4.67 -22.71 14.09
CA ALA A 77 4.98 -21.37 13.59
C ALA A 77 4.74 -20.28 14.64
N ARG A 78 3.61 -20.33 15.36
CA ARG A 78 3.29 -19.42 16.46
C ARG A 78 4.35 -19.45 17.56
N SER A 79 4.76 -20.66 17.98
CA SER A 79 5.83 -20.84 18.98
C SER A 79 7.14 -20.19 18.52
N LYS A 80 7.50 -20.37 17.24
CA LYS A 80 8.71 -19.79 16.65
C LYS A 80 8.70 -18.25 16.58
N VAL A 81 7.54 -17.63 16.33
CA VAL A 81 7.41 -16.16 16.32
C VAL A 81 7.11 -15.57 17.71
N GLY A 82 6.95 -16.42 18.73
CA GLY A 82 6.75 -15.98 20.12
C GLY A 82 5.33 -15.58 20.48
N ILE A 83 4.30 -16.08 19.77
CA ILE A 83 2.89 -15.83 20.11
C ILE A 83 2.25 -17.09 20.73
N PHE A 84 1.92 -17.02 22.02
CA PHE A 84 1.47 -18.20 22.79
C PHE A 84 -0.01 -18.16 23.18
N SER A 85 -0.65 -16.99 23.17
CA SER A 85 -2.06 -16.80 23.51
C SER A 85 -2.76 -15.96 22.46
N ALA A 86 -4.05 -16.22 22.24
CA ALA A 86 -4.85 -15.43 21.32
C ALA A 86 -4.96 -13.99 21.88
N PRO A 87 -4.54 -12.95 21.14
CA PRO A 87 -4.57 -11.59 21.64
C PRO A 87 -6.02 -11.10 21.82
N ARG A 88 -6.21 -10.18 22.78
CA ARG A 88 -7.51 -9.55 23.03
C ARG A 88 -7.95 -8.77 21.80
N LYS A 89 -9.26 -8.75 21.51
CA LYS A 89 -9.84 -7.91 20.46
C LYS A 89 -10.24 -6.55 21.07
N PRO A 90 -9.99 -5.40 20.42
CA PRO A 90 -9.29 -5.22 19.13
C PRO A 90 -7.77 -5.39 19.25
N ARG A 91 -7.15 -5.84 18.15
CA ARG A 91 -5.70 -6.08 18.09
C ARG A 91 -4.94 -4.82 17.68
N THR A 92 -3.71 -4.72 18.16
CA THR A 92 -2.74 -3.73 17.71
C THR A 92 -2.13 -4.13 16.36
N SER A 93 -1.59 -3.17 15.61
CA SER A 93 -0.89 -3.44 14.35
C SER A 93 0.26 -4.43 14.52
N VAL A 94 1.02 -4.31 15.62
CA VAL A 94 2.14 -5.20 15.94
C VAL A 94 1.69 -6.65 16.16
N GLU A 95 0.57 -6.87 16.84
CA GLU A 95 0.02 -8.23 17.03
C GLU A 95 -0.42 -8.86 15.71
N GLU A 96 -0.92 -8.05 14.78
CA GLU A 96 -1.31 -8.51 13.45
C GLU A 96 -0.12 -8.80 12.54
N ASP A 97 0.92 -7.98 12.62
CA ASP A 97 2.20 -8.24 11.95
C ASP A 97 2.80 -9.57 12.41
N LEU A 98 2.80 -9.84 13.74
CA LEU A 98 3.28 -11.11 14.30
C LEU A 98 2.43 -12.31 13.84
N LEU A 99 1.11 -12.16 13.79
CA LEU A 99 0.25 -13.20 13.22
C LEU A 99 0.58 -13.46 11.74
N ALA A 100 0.78 -12.41 10.96
CA ALA A 100 1.11 -12.55 9.55
C ALA A 100 2.45 -13.29 9.36
N GLU A 101 3.45 -13.00 10.19
CA GLU A 101 4.72 -13.76 10.20
C GLU A 101 4.50 -15.24 10.59
N ALA A 102 3.61 -15.54 11.55
CA ALA A 102 3.24 -16.92 11.88
C ALA A 102 2.60 -17.64 10.69
N LEU A 103 1.70 -16.99 9.93
CA LEU A 103 1.07 -17.58 8.75
C LEU A 103 2.09 -17.80 7.61
N GLN A 104 3.07 -16.90 7.47
CA GLN A 104 4.19 -17.10 6.54
C GLN A 104 5.05 -18.30 6.94
N GLU A 105 5.35 -18.47 8.23
CA GLU A 105 6.09 -19.65 8.70
C GLU A 105 5.28 -20.94 8.58
N THR A 106 3.96 -20.89 8.82
CA THR A 106 3.03 -22.02 8.58
C THR A 106 3.11 -22.47 7.12
N THR A 107 3.12 -21.50 6.20
CA THR A 107 3.29 -21.76 4.77
C THR A 107 4.62 -22.46 4.46
N ARG A 108 5.74 -22.05 5.09
CA ARG A 108 7.05 -22.72 4.91
C ARG A 108 7.05 -24.15 5.43
N LEU A 109 6.43 -24.39 6.58
CA LEU A 109 6.33 -25.73 7.17
C LEU A 109 5.51 -26.67 6.28
N LEU A 110 4.37 -26.19 5.76
CA LEU A 110 3.55 -26.96 4.81
C LEU A 110 4.30 -27.21 3.49
N LYS A 111 5.03 -26.21 2.98
CA LYS A 111 5.91 -26.37 1.81
C LYS A 111 6.88 -27.53 2.01
N GLY A 112 7.58 -27.57 3.15
CA GLY A 112 8.53 -28.64 3.45
C GLY A 112 7.87 -30.01 3.61
N ARG A 113 6.75 -30.07 4.34
CA ARG A 113 6.03 -31.31 4.64
C ARG A 113 5.43 -31.97 3.40
N PHE A 114 4.79 -31.20 2.53
CA PHE A 114 4.09 -31.68 1.35
C PHE A 114 4.89 -31.50 0.05
N LYS A 115 6.13 -30.98 0.15
CA LYS A 115 6.99 -30.63 -1.00
C LYS A 115 6.26 -29.78 -2.03
N LEU A 116 5.61 -28.71 -1.56
CA LEU A 116 4.81 -27.85 -2.42
C LEU A 116 5.69 -27.05 -3.39
N THR A 117 5.25 -26.95 -4.65
CA THR A 117 5.84 -26.06 -5.65
C THR A 117 5.48 -24.60 -5.37
N ASP A 118 6.21 -23.67 -6.00
CA ASP A 118 5.91 -22.24 -5.85
C ASP A 118 4.52 -21.89 -6.42
N ASP A 119 4.09 -22.58 -7.48
CA ASP A 119 2.75 -22.43 -8.07
C ASP A 119 1.66 -22.99 -7.14
N GLU A 120 1.90 -24.12 -6.46
CA GLU A 120 0.99 -24.67 -5.46
C GLU A 120 0.84 -23.75 -4.24
N ILE A 121 1.91 -23.04 -3.85
CA ILE A 121 1.89 -22.07 -2.75
C ILE A 121 1.15 -20.79 -3.17
N TRP A 122 1.36 -20.32 -4.39
CA TRP A 122 0.75 -19.09 -4.89
C TRP A 122 -0.72 -19.27 -5.26
N GLY A 123 -1.05 -20.31 -6.04
CA GLY A 123 -2.39 -20.57 -6.54
C GLY A 123 -3.25 -21.44 -5.62
N GLY A 124 -2.64 -22.41 -4.93
CA GLY A 124 -3.36 -23.41 -4.15
C GLY A 124 -3.64 -23.00 -2.71
N LEU A 125 -2.60 -22.66 -1.93
CA LEU A 125 -2.77 -22.36 -0.49
C LEU A 125 -3.75 -21.22 -0.17
N PRO A 126 -3.93 -20.18 -1.01
CA PRO A 126 -4.98 -19.18 -0.78
C PRO A 126 -6.41 -19.73 -0.91
N LEU A 127 -6.61 -20.89 -1.53
CA LEU A 127 -7.91 -21.55 -1.64
C LEU A 127 -8.25 -22.42 -0.43
N LEU A 128 -7.27 -22.68 0.46
CA LEU A 128 -7.46 -23.48 1.66
C LEU A 128 -8.54 -22.86 2.56
N ASP A 129 -9.49 -23.70 3.01
CA ASP A 129 -10.52 -23.27 3.96
C ASP A 129 -9.95 -23.18 5.37
N THR A 130 -9.59 -21.97 5.77
CA THR A 130 -9.06 -21.70 7.11
C THR A 130 -10.13 -21.71 8.19
N SER A 131 -11.43 -21.70 7.84
CA SER A 131 -12.52 -21.69 8.81
C SER A 131 -12.67 -23.02 9.56
N GLU A 132 -12.15 -24.10 8.99
CA GLU A 132 -12.07 -25.45 9.58
C GLU A 132 -10.74 -25.68 10.34
N THR A 133 -9.99 -24.62 10.63
CA THR A 133 -8.67 -24.69 11.30
C THR A 133 -8.61 -23.74 12.50
N GLU A 134 -7.63 -23.93 13.39
CA GLU A 134 -7.37 -23.03 14.52
C GLU A 134 -7.04 -21.59 14.09
N ILE A 135 -6.69 -21.35 12.81
CA ILE A 135 -6.39 -20.02 12.29
C ILE A 135 -7.62 -19.10 12.41
N VAL A 136 -8.84 -19.64 12.32
CA VAL A 136 -10.09 -18.85 12.35
C VAL A 136 -10.24 -18.06 13.65
N ASP A 137 -9.90 -18.64 14.79
CA ASP A 137 -9.95 -17.99 16.11
C ASP A 137 -8.91 -16.87 16.23
N TRP A 138 -7.87 -16.97 15.41
CA TRP A 138 -6.80 -15.99 15.35
C TRP A 138 -7.03 -14.93 14.27
N CYS A 139 -8.06 -15.02 13.44
CA CYS A 139 -8.24 -14.03 12.39
C CYS A 139 -8.96 -12.77 12.91
N PRO A 140 -8.48 -11.54 12.62
CA PRO A 140 -9.20 -10.32 12.96
C PRO A 140 -10.61 -10.30 12.35
N ASP A 141 -11.60 -9.80 13.09
CA ASP A 141 -13.01 -9.79 12.63
C ASP A 141 -13.19 -9.02 11.32
N ARG A 142 -12.37 -7.98 11.11
CA ARG A 142 -12.38 -7.22 9.86
C ARG A 142 -11.92 -8.03 8.65
N LEU A 143 -11.25 -9.16 8.84
CA LEU A 143 -10.78 -10.04 7.75
C LEU A 143 -11.64 -11.31 7.64
N SER A 144 -12.66 -11.48 8.47
CA SER A 144 -13.50 -12.68 8.49
C SER A 144 -14.24 -12.87 7.17
N LEU A 145 -14.21 -14.09 6.62
CA LEU A 145 -15.00 -14.45 5.44
C LEU A 145 -16.51 -14.42 5.71
N ARG A 146 -16.93 -14.46 6.99
CA ARG A 146 -18.33 -14.36 7.40
C ARG A 146 -18.85 -12.92 7.45
N ARG A 147 -17.95 -11.94 7.34
CA ARG A 147 -18.34 -10.52 7.33
C ARG A 147 -19.13 -10.23 6.06
N THR A 148 -20.17 -9.44 6.19
CA THR A 148 -20.97 -8.92 5.08
C THR A 148 -21.19 -7.43 5.24
N CYS A 149 -21.55 -6.78 4.14
CA CYS A 149 -21.98 -5.39 4.18
C CYS A 149 -23.33 -5.26 4.89
N PRO A 150 -23.60 -4.11 5.54
CA PRO A 150 -24.89 -3.90 6.18
C PRO A 150 -26.01 -3.97 5.14
N PRO A 151 -27.21 -4.46 5.52
CA PRO A 151 -28.32 -4.66 4.59
C PRO A 151 -28.83 -3.36 3.96
N ARG A 152 -28.56 -2.22 4.60
CA ARG A 152 -28.77 -0.89 4.03
C ARG A 152 -27.44 -0.17 3.98
N LEU A 153 -26.97 0.11 2.77
CA LEU A 153 -25.78 0.91 2.55
C LEU A 153 -26.08 2.38 2.85
N SER A 154 -25.07 3.07 3.36
CA SER A 154 -25.10 4.53 3.49
C SER A 154 -25.07 5.17 2.11
N ARG A 155 -25.68 6.35 1.98
CA ARG A 155 -25.50 7.21 0.79
C ARG A 155 -24.03 7.64 0.61
N TYR A 156 -23.29 7.73 1.71
CA TYR A 156 -21.90 8.20 1.72
C TYR A 156 -20.92 7.04 1.81
N ARG A 157 -19.76 7.20 1.17
CA ARG A 157 -18.64 6.25 1.25
C ARG A 157 -18.25 6.02 2.71
N SER A 158 -17.93 4.79 3.07
CA SER A 158 -17.28 4.47 4.34
C SER A 158 -15.90 5.15 4.40
N TYR A 159 -15.37 5.35 5.62
CA TYR A 159 -14.03 5.94 5.78
C TYR A 159 -12.91 4.96 5.43
N ASP A 160 -13.16 3.67 5.62
CA ASP A 160 -12.22 2.60 5.29
C ASP A 160 -12.44 2.04 3.89
N GLY A 161 -13.35 2.60 3.08
CA GLY A 161 -13.65 2.14 1.72
C GLY A 161 -14.40 0.80 1.63
N SER A 162 -14.71 0.16 2.78
CA SER A 162 -15.50 -1.07 2.81
C SER A 162 -16.89 -0.88 2.18
N CYS A 163 -17.40 -1.94 1.55
CA CYS A 163 -18.73 -1.95 0.92
C CYS A 163 -18.88 -0.98 -0.25
N ASN A 164 -17.78 -0.71 -0.96
CA ASN A 164 -17.82 0.05 -2.21
C ASN A 164 -18.22 -0.82 -3.41
N ASN A 165 -17.75 -2.07 -3.46
CA ASN A 165 -18.01 -2.99 -4.56
C ASN A 165 -19.17 -3.96 -4.26
N GLU A 166 -19.76 -4.56 -5.29
CA GLU A 166 -20.73 -5.65 -5.15
C GLU A 166 -20.05 -7.03 -5.24
N GLY A 167 -20.78 -8.09 -4.87
CA GLY A 167 -20.31 -9.48 -5.02
C GLY A 167 -19.56 -10.06 -3.80
N PRO A 168 -18.88 -11.22 -3.99
CA PRO A 168 -18.13 -11.89 -2.93
C PRO A 168 -17.02 -11.00 -2.38
N LEU A 169 -16.88 -10.95 -1.05
CA LEU A 169 -15.92 -10.07 -0.36
C LEU A 169 -16.11 -8.57 -0.69
N SER A 170 -17.30 -8.13 -1.07
CA SER A 170 -17.69 -6.71 -1.22
C SER A 170 -17.31 -5.82 -0.04
N TRP A 171 -17.30 -6.37 1.18
CA TRP A 171 -16.86 -5.65 2.37
C TRP A 171 -15.35 -5.35 2.36
N ALA A 172 -14.55 -6.16 1.65
CA ALA A 172 -13.09 -6.11 1.60
C ALA A 172 -12.58 -5.42 0.31
N GLN A 173 -13.27 -5.64 -0.81
CA GLN A 173 -12.92 -5.06 -2.10
C GLN A 173 -13.18 -3.56 -2.07
N GLY A 174 -12.12 -2.77 -2.05
CA GLY A 174 -12.19 -1.33 -1.82
C GLY A 174 -11.86 -0.90 -0.39
N ALA A 175 -11.69 -1.85 0.54
CA ALA A 175 -11.34 -1.52 1.91
C ALA A 175 -9.84 -1.20 2.06
N SER A 176 -9.51 -0.35 3.03
CA SER A 176 -8.16 -0.16 3.53
C SER A 176 -7.68 -1.38 4.32
N MET A 177 -6.37 -1.44 4.59
CA MET A 177 -5.71 -2.55 5.28
C MET A 177 -5.92 -3.91 4.58
N GLN A 178 -5.96 -3.90 3.24
CA GLN A 178 -6.05 -5.10 2.40
C GLN A 178 -4.71 -5.37 1.69
N PRO A 179 -4.38 -6.64 1.41
CA PRO A 179 -3.20 -6.96 0.64
C PRO A 179 -3.30 -6.40 -0.78
N PHE A 180 -2.21 -5.86 -1.31
CA PHE A 180 -2.12 -5.51 -2.72
C PHE A 180 -2.31 -6.78 -3.59
N PRO A 181 -3.23 -6.80 -4.57
CA PRO A 181 -3.28 -7.87 -5.55
C PRO A 181 -2.01 -7.90 -6.40
N ARG A 182 -1.70 -9.10 -6.90
CA ARG A 182 -0.56 -9.35 -7.79
C ARG A 182 -1.08 -9.51 -9.22
N MET A 183 -0.49 -8.79 -10.17
CA MET A 183 -0.76 -9.01 -11.60
C MET A 183 -0.02 -10.24 -12.15
N ILE A 184 1.09 -10.61 -11.52
CA ILE A 184 1.90 -11.79 -11.87
C ILE A 184 2.36 -12.51 -10.60
N PRO A 185 2.64 -13.84 -10.66
CA PRO A 185 3.13 -14.58 -9.51
C PRO A 185 4.38 -13.93 -8.87
N PRO A 186 4.46 -13.85 -7.53
CA PRO A 186 5.61 -13.26 -6.86
C PRO A 186 6.83 -14.18 -6.91
N VAL A 187 8.03 -13.59 -6.95
CA VAL A 187 9.30 -14.34 -7.00
C VAL A 187 10.10 -14.10 -5.72
N TYR A 188 9.98 -15.03 -4.78
CA TYR A 188 10.75 -15.04 -3.52
C TYR A 188 11.84 -16.11 -3.56
N GLY A 189 12.95 -15.88 -2.84
CA GLY A 189 14.11 -16.79 -2.86
C GLY A 189 13.83 -18.19 -2.29
N ASP A 190 12.80 -18.32 -1.45
CA ASP A 190 12.29 -19.58 -0.89
C ASP A 190 10.89 -19.93 -1.42
N GLY A 191 10.38 -19.20 -2.41
CA GLY A 191 9.00 -19.31 -2.90
C GLY A 191 7.91 -18.88 -1.90
N VAL A 192 8.28 -18.35 -0.72
CA VAL A 192 7.31 -17.92 0.30
C VAL A 192 7.48 -16.44 0.61
N GLY A 193 8.65 -16.01 1.08
CA GLY A 193 8.85 -14.63 1.51
C GLY A 193 10.30 -14.21 1.75
N GLN A 194 11.31 -15.00 1.40
CA GLN A 194 12.72 -14.57 1.44
C GLN A 194 13.04 -13.64 0.26
N PRO A 195 13.94 -12.65 0.42
CA PRO A 195 14.38 -11.80 -0.69
C PRO A 195 14.79 -12.61 -1.92
N ARG A 196 14.43 -12.09 -3.10
CA ARG A 196 14.70 -12.74 -4.39
C ARG A 196 16.21 -12.96 -4.59
N ARG A 197 16.55 -14.12 -5.16
CA ARG A 197 17.90 -14.45 -5.62
C ARG A 197 18.01 -14.32 -7.13
N SER A 198 19.24 -14.15 -7.62
CA SER A 198 19.53 -14.21 -9.06
C SER A 198 19.28 -15.63 -9.60
N ILE A 199 19.23 -15.77 -10.94
CA ILE A 199 19.14 -17.07 -11.61
C ILE A 199 20.28 -18.03 -11.24
N SER A 200 21.41 -17.50 -10.78
CA SER A 200 22.57 -18.28 -10.32
C SER A 200 22.48 -18.75 -8.87
N GLY A 201 21.41 -18.38 -8.15
CA GLY A 201 21.28 -18.58 -6.69
C GLY A 201 22.03 -17.56 -5.84
N ARG A 202 22.91 -16.74 -6.42
CA ARG A 202 23.62 -15.66 -5.73
C ARG A 202 22.68 -14.49 -5.38
N PRO A 203 23.00 -13.68 -4.35
CA PRO A 203 22.28 -12.44 -4.05
C PRO A 203 22.19 -11.51 -5.27
N LEU A 204 21.12 -10.71 -5.34
CA LEU A 204 20.99 -9.65 -6.33
C LEU A 204 22.02 -8.52 -6.07
N PRO A 205 22.36 -7.71 -7.08
CA PRO A 205 23.24 -6.56 -6.88
C PRO A 205 22.73 -5.64 -5.76
N ASN A 206 23.65 -5.09 -5.00
CA ASN A 206 23.33 -4.15 -3.93
C ASN A 206 22.58 -2.93 -4.49
N ALA A 207 21.45 -2.56 -3.88
CA ALA A 207 20.59 -1.48 -4.37
C ALA A 207 21.31 -0.11 -4.39
N ARG A 208 22.19 0.16 -3.41
CA ARG A 208 22.99 1.39 -3.39
C ARG A 208 24.02 1.41 -4.52
N LEU A 209 24.65 0.27 -4.82
CA LEU A 209 25.55 0.16 -5.96
C LEU A 209 24.82 0.44 -7.28
N VAL A 210 23.60 -0.10 -7.45
CA VAL A 210 22.75 0.18 -8.61
C VAL A 210 22.39 1.67 -8.67
N SER A 211 21.99 2.28 -7.55
CA SER A 211 21.70 3.72 -7.47
C SER A 211 22.90 4.57 -7.88
N ALA A 212 24.09 4.33 -7.31
CA ALA A 212 25.30 5.10 -7.60
C ALA A 212 25.85 4.89 -9.03
N THR A 213 25.44 3.82 -9.71
CA THR A 213 25.91 3.50 -11.07
C THR A 213 24.91 3.93 -12.14
N VAL A 214 23.63 3.62 -11.94
CA VAL A 214 22.57 3.80 -12.95
C VAL A 214 21.84 5.13 -12.78
N HIS A 215 21.61 5.58 -11.55
CA HIS A 215 20.82 6.78 -11.23
C HIS A 215 21.72 7.94 -10.80
N ARG A 216 22.82 8.16 -11.54
CA ARG A 216 23.72 9.28 -11.26
C ARG A 216 23.02 10.60 -11.59
N ASP A 217 23.10 11.53 -10.65
CA ASP A 217 22.72 12.91 -10.91
C ASP A 217 23.83 13.59 -11.74
N LEU A 218 23.48 14.00 -12.96
CA LEU A 218 24.37 14.69 -13.89
C LEU A 218 24.13 16.21 -13.90
N GLY A 219 23.24 16.72 -13.04
CA GLY A 219 22.99 18.15 -12.82
C GLY A 219 22.09 18.85 -13.86
N PHE A 220 21.83 18.23 -15.01
CA PHE A 220 20.91 18.77 -16.01
C PHE A 220 19.50 18.24 -15.79
N HIS A 221 18.57 19.14 -15.48
CA HIS A 221 17.15 18.84 -15.32
C HIS A 221 16.35 19.73 -16.27
N ASP A 222 15.93 19.18 -17.40
CA ASP A 222 14.93 19.80 -18.27
C ASP A 222 13.59 19.11 -18.00
N HIS A 223 12.56 19.92 -17.71
CA HIS A 223 11.24 19.42 -17.35
C HIS A 223 10.18 20.07 -18.23
N ALA A 224 9.43 19.24 -18.96
CA ALA A 224 8.29 19.66 -19.75
C ALA A 224 7.00 19.88 -18.91
N VAL A 225 7.10 19.77 -17.58
CA VAL A 225 5.96 19.84 -16.64
C VAL A 225 6.27 20.79 -15.49
N THR A 226 5.22 21.34 -14.90
CA THR A 226 5.34 22.20 -13.71
C THR A 226 5.53 21.37 -12.44
N LEU A 227 6.01 22.00 -11.36
CA LEU A 227 6.09 21.36 -10.04
C LEU A 227 4.71 20.89 -9.53
N MET A 228 3.62 21.51 -9.99
CA MET A 228 2.25 21.09 -9.66
C MET A 228 1.95 19.68 -10.15
N PHE A 229 2.43 19.30 -11.35
CA PHE A 229 2.25 17.93 -11.87
C PHE A 229 2.84 16.89 -10.92
N LEU A 230 4.01 17.18 -10.35
CA LEU A 230 4.71 16.32 -9.40
C LEU A 230 3.98 16.23 -8.07
N ALA A 231 3.60 17.40 -7.53
CA ALA A 231 2.88 17.49 -6.27
C ALA A 231 1.51 16.80 -6.37
N TRP A 232 0.79 16.94 -7.49
CA TRP A 232 -0.47 16.24 -7.74
C TRP A 232 -0.28 14.73 -7.84
N GLY A 233 0.73 14.27 -8.59
CA GLY A 233 1.05 12.84 -8.70
C GLY A 233 1.37 12.21 -7.33
N GLN A 234 2.14 12.91 -6.49
CA GLN A 234 2.42 12.46 -5.12
C GLN A 234 1.16 12.48 -4.24
N LEU A 235 0.33 13.52 -4.32
CA LEU A 235 -0.93 13.60 -3.58
C LEU A 235 -1.89 12.46 -3.96
N LEU A 236 -1.96 12.11 -5.25
CA LEU A 236 -2.74 10.97 -5.75
C LEU A 236 -2.17 9.63 -5.29
N ASP A 237 -0.84 9.44 -5.32
CA ASP A 237 -0.18 8.25 -4.73
C ASP A 237 -0.60 8.09 -3.26
N HIS A 238 -0.67 9.21 -2.54
CA HIS A 238 -1.06 9.29 -1.14
C HIS A 238 -2.57 9.20 -0.89
N ASP A 239 -3.39 9.20 -1.94
CA ASP A 239 -4.82 8.94 -1.83
C ASP A 239 -5.12 7.44 -1.95
N VAL A 240 -4.38 6.74 -2.82
CA VAL A 240 -4.71 5.36 -3.21
C VAL A 240 -3.70 4.30 -2.75
N THR A 241 -2.50 4.69 -2.31
CA THR A 241 -1.49 3.74 -1.81
C THR A 241 -0.72 4.21 -0.59
N PHE A 242 -0.60 3.33 0.39
CA PHE A 242 0.40 3.41 1.44
C PHE A 242 0.80 2.00 1.88
N THR A 243 2.02 1.60 1.56
CA THR A 243 2.52 0.28 1.93
C THR A 243 2.82 0.25 3.43
N ALA A 244 2.25 -0.73 4.14
CA ALA A 244 2.36 -0.81 5.59
C ALA A 244 3.81 -0.76 6.11
N GLU A 245 4.01 -0.08 7.23
CA GLU A 245 5.33 0.13 7.83
C GLU A 245 5.50 -0.67 9.11
N ALA A 246 6.69 -1.26 9.31
CA ALA A 246 7.05 -1.83 10.61
C ALA A 246 7.27 -0.71 11.63
N LYS A 247 6.61 -0.79 12.79
CA LYS A 247 6.67 0.23 13.84
C LYS A 247 7.10 -0.36 15.19
N ASN A 248 7.77 0.45 16.00
CA ASN A 248 8.06 0.13 17.40
C ASN A 248 6.78 0.22 18.25
N PRO A 249 6.50 -0.77 19.12
CA PRO A 249 5.38 -0.70 20.03
C PRO A 249 5.43 0.55 20.92
N GLY A 250 4.30 1.21 21.11
CA GLY A 250 4.15 2.36 22.02
C GLY A 250 4.63 3.71 21.48
N THR A 251 5.71 3.77 20.69
CA THR A 251 6.21 5.05 20.12
C THR A 251 5.72 5.30 18.70
N ASN A 252 5.29 4.25 17.98
CA ASN A 252 4.96 4.29 16.55
C ASN A 252 6.10 4.85 15.67
N THR A 253 7.34 4.72 16.13
CA THR A 253 8.53 5.11 15.36
C THR A 253 9.07 3.94 14.54
N GLU A 254 9.79 4.23 13.47
CA GLU A 254 10.50 3.20 12.69
C GLU A 254 11.62 2.55 13.54
N PRO A 255 11.69 1.20 13.62
CA PRO A 255 12.84 0.51 14.19
C PRO A 255 14.17 0.87 13.51
N GLN A 256 15.26 0.82 14.29
CA GLN A 256 16.63 1.05 13.80
C GLN A 256 17.32 -0.29 13.57
N CYS A 257 17.82 -0.51 12.35
CA CYS A 257 18.38 -1.77 11.92
C CYS A 257 19.90 -1.72 11.71
N CYS A 258 20.50 -0.55 11.46
CA CYS A 258 21.96 -0.48 11.29
C CYS A 258 22.72 -0.77 12.58
N ASP A 259 22.20 -0.29 13.72
CA ASP A 259 22.84 -0.47 15.03
C ASP A 259 22.54 -1.85 15.63
N ASN A 260 21.32 -2.37 15.45
CA ASN A 260 20.93 -3.70 15.91
C ASN A 260 20.03 -4.44 14.90
N PRO A 261 20.62 -5.11 13.89
CA PRO A 261 19.86 -5.81 12.86
C PRO A 261 18.99 -6.96 13.41
N ARG A 262 19.25 -7.45 14.62
CA ARG A 262 18.50 -8.56 15.24
C ARG A 262 17.31 -8.07 16.07
N ALA A 263 17.17 -6.77 16.30
CA ALA A 263 16.06 -6.20 17.07
C ALA A 263 14.70 -6.42 16.40
N ASN A 264 14.67 -6.51 15.07
CA ASN A 264 13.44 -6.71 14.32
C ASN A 264 13.66 -7.71 13.17
N PRO A 265 12.81 -8.75 13.02
CA PRO A 265 12.96 -9.76 11.96
C PRO A 265 12.79 -9.20 10.55
N ASN A 266 12.19 -8.01 10.41
CA ASN A 266 12.04 -7.32 9.14
C ASN A 266 13.24 -6.41 8.79
N CYS A 267 14.29 -6.35 9.60
CA CYS A 267 15.50 -5.61 9.23
C CYS A 267 16.14 -6.18 7.95
N ALA A 268 16.42 -5.31 6.97
CA ALA A 268 17.04 -5.68 5.69
C ALA A 268 17.96 -4.56 5.18
N THR A 269 18.86 -4.12 6.05
CA THR A 269 19.77 -2.98 5.80
C THR A 269 20.52 -3.10 4.49
N LEU A 270 20.82 -1.94 3.89
CA LEU A 270 21.64 -1.89 2.69
C LEU A 270 23.08 -1.56 3.08
N THR A 271 24.01 -2.45 2.73
CA THR A 271 25.44 -2.19 2.87
C THR A 271 25.88 -1.09 1.91
N VAL A 272 26.65 -0.12 2.39
CA VAL A 272 27.28 0.88 1.53
C VAL A 272 28.65 0.36 1.08
N PRO A 273 28.92 0.31 -0.24
CA PRO A 273 30.23 -0.11 -0.77
C PRO A 273 31.40 0.72 -0.23
N PHE A 274 32.60 0.13 -0.22
CA PHE A 274 33.79 0.81 0.29
C PHE A 274 34.13 2.07 -0.51
N ASP A 275 33.94 1.97 -1.81
CA ASP A 275 34.17 2.94 -2.87
C ASP A 275 32.92 3.78 -3.22
N ASP A 276 31.90 3.81 -2.36
CA ASP A 276 30.71 4.63 -2.59
C ASP A 276 31.08 6.11 -2.78
N PRO A 277 30.63 6.76 -3.87
CA PRO A 277 31.08 8.11 -4.23
C PRO A 277 30.64 9.22 -3.26
N PHE A 278 29.62 8.94 -2.43
CA PHE A 278 29.04 9.91 -1.49
C PHE A 278 29.25 9.46 -0.05
N TYR A 279 28.70 8.31 0.35
CA TYR A 279 28.65 7.88 1.74
C TYR A 279 30.01 7.47 2.30
N ALA A 280 30.96 7.04 1.46
CA ALA A 280 32.30 6.69 1.92
C ALA A 280 33.04 7.91 2.53
N LYS A 281 32.76 9.13 2.03
CA LYS A 281 33.32 10.39 2.54
C LYS A 281 32.88 10.71 3.97
N TYR A 282 31.75 10.15 4.39
CA TYR A 282 31.15 10.34 5.72
C TYR A 282 31.33 9.10 6.61
N GLY A 283 32.22 8.17 6.25
CA GLY A 283 32.46 6.94 7.02
C GLY A 283 31.25 6.00 7.11
N ARG A 284 30.22 6.21 6.29
CA ARG A 284 28.95 5.50 6.44
C ARG A 284 28.96 4.17 5.69
N ARG A 285 28.62 3.09 6.40
CA ARG A 285 28.64 1.70 5.89
C ARG A 285 27.27 1.01 5.83
N CYS A 286 26.23 1.64 6.35
CA CYS A 286 24.89 1.08 6.42
C CYS A 286 23.80 2.13 6.14
N ILE A 287 22.80 1.74 5.33
CA ILE A 287 21.57 2.49 5.13
C ILE A 287 20.42 1.72 5.78
N GLU A 288 19.64 2.44 6.60
CA GLU A 288 18.45 1.92 7.26
C GLU A 288 17.44 1.45 6.22
N PHE A 289 17.04 0.19 6.30
CA PHE A 289 15.98 -0.36 5.49
C PHE A 289 15.29 -1.49 6.24
N MET A 290 13.97 -1.47 6.20
CA MET A 290 13.13 -2.53 6.74
C MET A 290 12.24 -3.06 5.63
N ARG A 291 12.00 -4.36 5.70
CA ARG A 291 10.97 -5.01 4.91
C ARG A 291 9.61 -4.57 5.44
N THR A 292 8.69 -4.33 4.52
CA THR A 292 7.27 -4.23 4.86
C THR A 292 6.81 -5.48 5.61
N PRO A 293 6.05 -5.35 6.72
CA PRO A 293 5.42 -6.48 7.39
C PRO A 293 4.59 -7.36 6.44
N ALA A 294 4.43 -8.64 6.76
CA ALA A 294 3.57 -9.49 5.98
C ALA A 294 2.10 -9.07 6.14
N ALA A 295 1.35 -9.08 5.04
CA ALA A 295 -0.09 -8.84 5.05
C ALA A 295 -0.88 -10.07 5.54
N LEU A 296 -1.93 -9.81 6.30
CA LEU A 296 -3.01 -10.77 6.51
C LEU A 296 -3.99 -10.71 5.33
N ARG A 297 -4.35 -11.86 4.78
CA ARG A 297 -5.35 -11.98 3.70
C ARG A 297 -6.77 -12.08 4.30
N PRO A 298 -7.84 -11.78 3.55
CA PRO A 298 -9.20 -12.18 3.94
C PRO A 298 -9.26 -13.67 4.29
N GLY A 299 -9.89 -14.00 5.42
CA GLY A 299 -9.90 -15.34 6.01
C GLY A 299 -8.58 -15.76 6.66
N CYS A 300 -7.58 -14.90 6.74
CA CYS A 300 -6.23 -15.25 7.16
C CYS A 300 -5.66 -16.43 6.36
N ARG A 301 -6.02 -16.47 5.07
CA ARG A 301 -5.58 -17.48 4.12
C ARG A 301 -4.05 -17.53 4.02
N LEU A 302 -3.53 -18.74 3.84
CA LEU A 302 -2.11 -19.01 3.66
C LEU A 302 -1.63 -18.64 2.26
N GLY A 303 -0.30 -18.66 2.05
CA GLY A 303 0.32 -18.39 0.76
C GLY A 303 1.56 -17.50 0.86
N THR A 304 2.03 -17.04 -0.29
CA THR A 304 3.21 -16.18 -0.39
C THR A 304 3.06 -14.85 0.35
N ARG A 305 4.19 -14.25 0.74
CA ARG A 305 4.23 -12.95 1.40
C ARG A 305 3.56 -11.90 0.51
N SER A 306 2.64 -11.15 1.10
CA SER A 306 2.00 -9.98 0.48
C SER A 306 2.21 -8.76 1.37
N GLN A 307 1.96 -7.58 0.82
CA GLN A 307 2.10 -6.29 1.51
C GLN A 307 0.71 -5.65 1.59
N ASN A 308 0.41 -4.98 2.69
CA ASN A 308 -0.88 -4.31 2.87
C ASN A 308 -0.82 -2.90 2.30
N ASN A 309 -1.92 -2.49 1.68
CA ASN A 309 -2.27 -1.10 1.47
C ASN A 309 -3.00 -0.59 2.72
N GLU A 310 -2.45 0.38 3.43
CA GLU A 310 -3.12 1.01 4.58
C GLU A 310 -4.22 2.00 4.16
N LEU A 311 -4.31 2.35 2.87
CA LEU A 311 -5.31 3.28 2.35
C LEU A 311 -6.43 2.59 1.58
N THR A 312 -7.52 3.32 1.38
CA THR A 312 -8.54 2.99 0.39
C THR A 312 -7.91 3.00 -1.02
N PRO A 313 -8.31 2.11 -1.95
CA PRO A 313 -7.80 2.13 -3.31
C PRO A 313 -8.60 3.08 -4.22
N ALA A 314 -9.73 3.61 -3.74
CA ALA A 314 -10.54 4.58 -4.47
C ALA A 314 -9.92 5.97 -4.36
N ILE A 315 -10.04 6.78 -5.42
CA ILE A 315 -9.73 8.21 -5.38
C ILE A 315 -10.88 8.90 -4.63
N ASP A 316 -10.76 9.03 -3.32
CA ASP A 316 -11.82 9.53 -2.45
C ASP A 316 -11.37 10.62 -1.46
N ALA A 317 -10.20 11.22 -1.75
CA ALA A 317 -9.57 12.25 -0.92
C ALA A 317 -9.31 11.78 0.51
N SER A 318 -8.99 10.50 0.70
CA SER A 318 -8.54 9.93 1.97
C SER A 318 -7.30 10.66 2.52
N PHE A 319 -6.48 11.30 1.68
CA PHE A 319 -5.38 12.16 2.15
C PHE A 319 -5.86 13.38 2.96
N VAL A 320 -7.11 13.81 2.79
CA VAL A 320 -7.79 14.84 3.59
C VAL A 320 -8.54 14.22 4.76
N TYR A 321 -9.29 13.15 4.51
CA TYR A 321 -10.30 12.63 5.45
C TYR A 321 -9.85 11.44 6.31
N GLY A 322 -8.73 10.82 5.96
CA GLY A 322 -8.22 9.59 6.55
C GLY A 322 -8.93 8.33 6.06
N SER A 323 -8.21 7.20 6.14
CA SER A 323 -8.71 5.87 5.75
C SER A 323 -9.33 5.06 6.91
N THR A 324 -9.63 5.72 8.03
CA THR A 324 -10.32 5.12 9.20
C THR A 324 -11.25 6.12 9.85
N MET A 325 -12.31 5.62 10.50
CA MET A 325 -13.26 6.47 11.23
C MET A 325 -12.60 7.22 12.40
N GLN A 326 -11.59 6.63 13.03
CA GLN A 326 -10.86 7.24 14.16
C GLN A 326 -10.06 8.47 13.68
N VAL A 327 -9.34 8.34 12.57
CA VAL A 327 -8.60 9.46 11.97
C VAL A 327 -9.58 10.54 11.50
N ALA A 328 -10.62 10.15 10.75
CA ALA A 328 -11.62 11.09 10.25
C ALA A 328 -12.28 11.93 11.37
N ARG A 329 -12.65 11.29 12.49
CA ARG A 329 -13.21 11.99 13.66
C ARG A 329 -12.20 12.94 14.31
N SER A 330 -10.93 12.56 14.37
CA SER A 330 -9.88 13.41 14.96
C SER A 330 -9.57 14.67 14.15
N LEU A 331 -9.89 14.65 12.85
CA LEU A 331 -9.67 15.76 11.92
C LEU A 331 -10.84 16.74 11.86
N ARG A 332 -12.00 16.39 12.42
CA ARG A 332 -13.21 17.22 12.38
C ARG A 332 -13.22 18.24 13.51
N LEU A 333 -13.77 19.41 13.21
CA LEU A 333 -14.10 20.42 14.22
C LEU A 333 -15.32 19.98 15.05
N GLY A 334 -16.25 19.25 14.42
CA GLY A 334 -17.51 18.82 15.04
C GLY A 334 -18.60 19.90 15.05
N ALA A 335 -18.38 21.00 14.32
CA ALA A 335 -19.35 22.06 14.10
C ALA A 335 -19.31 22.55 12.65
N GLY A 336 -20.48 22.88 12.10
CA GLY A 336 -20.61 23.43 10.74
C GLY A 336 -20.18 22.49 9.61
N GLY A 337 -19.99 21.20 9.89
CA GLY A 337 -19.42 20.23 8.96
C GLY A 337 -17.94 20.42 8.69
N GLN A 338 -17.24 21.28 9.45
CA GLN A 338 -15.88 21.70 9.15
C GLN A 338 -14.80 20.73 9.67
N LEU A 339 -13.63 20.79 9.03
CA LEU A 339 -12.38 20.21 9.51
C LEU A 339 -11.68 21.17 10.48
N ALA A 340 -11.00 20.59 11.47
CA ALA A 340 -10.16 21.32 12.38
C ALA A 340 -9.02 22.00 11.62
N SER A 341 -8.74 23.25 11.97
CA SER A 341 -7.63 24.03 11.40
C SER A 341 -7.07 24.95 12.46
N LEU A 342 -5.84 25.41 12.23
CA LEU A 342 -5.13 26.30 13.13
C LEU A 342 -5.29 27.75 12.65
N ASP A 343 -6.14 28.51 13.34
CA ASP A 343 -6.43 29.91 13.05
C ASP A 343 -5.83 30.86 14.10
N ILE A 344 -4.51 30.79 14.26
CA ILE A 344 -3.75 31.64 15.21
C ILE A 344 -2.79 32.61 14.49
N LEU A 345 -2.86 32.66 13.16
CA LEU A 345 -1.93 33.47 12.37
C LEU A 345 -2.34 34.95 12.41
N PRO A 346 -1.37 35.88 12.26
CA PRO A 346 -1.65 37.31 12.13
C PRO A 346 -2.72 37.63 11.08
N SER A 347 -3.45 38.71 11.29
CA SER A 347 -4.50 39.19 10.40
C SER A 347 -4.05 39.22 8.93
N GLY A 348 -4.82 38.57 8.05
CA GLY A 348 -4.56 38.50 6.61
C GLY A 348 -3.90 37.19 6.14
N LEU A 349 -3.42 36.35 7.06
CA LEU A 349 -3.02 34.98 6.75
C LEU A 349 -4.19 34.00 6.90
N LYS A 350 -4.14 32.89 6.17
CA LYS A 350 -5.20 31.88 6.15
C LYS A 350 -4.87 30.72 7.10
N PRO A 351 -5.87 30.02 7.68
CA PRO A 351 -5.65 28.92 8.62
C PRO A 351 -4.72 27.83 8.08
N LEU A 352 -3.94 27.19 8.96
CA LEU A 352 -3.09 26.05 8.63
C LEU A 352 -3.73 24.72 9.06
N LEU A 353 -3.10 23.61 8.69
CA LEU A 353 -3.47 22.29 9.20
C LEU A 353 -3.31 22.22 10.74
N PRO A 354 -4.07 21.36 11.43
CA PRO A 354 -3.93 21.15 12.85
C PRO A 354 -2.56 20.53 13.20
N LEU A 355 -2.13 20.68 14.46
CA LEU A 355 -0.87 20.13 14.95
C LEU A 355 -1.01 18.63 15.28
N LYS A 356 -0.01 17.82 14.92
CA LYS A 356 0.10 16.41 15.31
C LYS A 356 0.64 16.29 16.72
N ILE A 357 -0.26 16.19 17.69
CA ILE A 357 0.08 16.10 19.13
C ILE A 357 0.26 14.63 19.58
N ARG A 358 -0.45 13.69 18.95
CA ARG A 358 -0.33 12.25 19.24
C ARG A 358 0.71 11.62 18.31
N PHE A 359 1.66 10.89 18.88
CA PHE A 359 2.81 10.30 18.17
C PHE A 359 3.47 11.31 17.22
N PRO A 360 3.98 12.44 17.76
CA PRO A 360 4.41 13.58 16.95
C PRO A 360 5.56 13.27 15.98
N ASP A 361 6.32 12.20 16.24
CA ASP A 361 7.45 11.75 15.42
C ASP A 361 7.09 10.60 14.45
N ASP A 362 5.82 10.19 14.40
CA ASP A 362 5.34 9.22 13.40
C ASP A 362 5.10 9.93 12.06
N GLY A 363 5.66 9.40 10.97
CA GLY A 363 5.55 10.02 9.64
C GLY A 363 6.28 11.35 9.47
N CYS A 364 7.01 11.83 10.49
CA CYS A 364 7.64 13.15 10.48
C CYS A 364 8.92 13.17 11.34
N THR A 365 9.89 14.02 10.98
CA THR A 365 11.09 14.26 11.81
C THR A 365 11.10 15.72 12.27
N ARG A 366 11.05 15.94 13.58
CA ARG A 366 11.01 17.28 14.17
C ARG A 366 12.42 17.71 14.57
N PRO A 367 12.81 18.97 14.30
CA PRO A 367 14.12 19.48 14.72
C PRO A 367 14.22 19.68 16.24
N SER A 368 13.10 19.94 16.91
CA SER A 368 13.01 20.04 18.38
C SER A 368 11.66 19.56 18.88
N GLN A 369 11.53 19.35 20.20
CA GLN A 369 10.28 18.89 20.82
C GLN A 369 9.16 19.94 20.78
N ASP A 370 9.51 21.22 20.66
CA ASP A 370 8.56 22.35 20.65
C ASP A 370 7.98 22.65 19.25
N ILE A 371 8.55 22.04 18.20
CA ILE A 371 8.08 22.17 16.83
C ILE A 371 7.17 20.99 16.52
N PHE A 372 5.97 21.23 16.02
CA PHE A 372 4.99 20.20 15.70
C PHE A 372 4.88 20.00 14.20
N CYS A 373 4.68 18.74 13.80
CA CYS A 373 4.28 18.40 12.45
C CYS A 373 2.78 18.65 12.26
N PHE A 374 2.34 18.78 11.02
CA PHE A 374 0.92 18.87 10.70
C PHE A 374 0.23 17.51 10.77
N LEU A 375 -1.05 17.53 11.13
CA LEU A 375 -1.96 16.40 11.12
C LEU A 375 -2.91 16.52 9.92
N ALA A 376 -3.06 15.44 9.16
CA ALA A 376 -3.97 15.33 8.03
C ALA A 376 -4.51 13.88 7.91
N GLY A 377 -5.28 13.60 6.87
CA GLY A 377 -5.80 12.26 6.57
C GLY A 377 -4.71 11.22 6.28
N ASP A 378 -3.61 11.64 5.64
CA ASP A 378 -2.43 10.81 5.38
C ASP A 378 -1.25 11.20 6.27
N ASN A 379 -0.51 10.21 6.77
CA ASN A 379 0.58 10.40 7.74
C ASN A 379 1.86 10.97 7.10
N ARG A 380 1.96 11.00 5.77
CA ARG A 380 3.10 11.54 5.01
C ARG A 380 2.88 13.00 4.62
N VAL A 381 1.85 13.68 5.13
CA VAL A 381 1.60 15.12 4.84
C VAL A 381 2.82 16.01 5.03
N ASN A 382 3.73 15.65 5.95
CA ASN A 382 4.96 16.40 6.25
C ASN A 382 6.20 15.91 5.51
N GLU A 383 6.05 15.07 4.47
CA GLU A 383 7.19 14.48 3.75
C GLU A 383 7.97 15.55 2.99
N GLN A 384 7.28 16.54 2.41
CA GLN A 384 7.87 17.69 1.73
C GLN A 384 6.88 18.87 1.68
N LEU A 385 7.41 20.09 1.49
CA LEU A 385 6.66 21.35 1.64
C LEU A 385 5.44 21.50 0.72
N MET A 386 5.57 21.19 -0.58
CA MET A 386 4.48 21.31 -1.56
C MET A 386 3.34 20.35 -1.27
N LEU A 387 3.64 19.15 -0.76
CA LEU A 387 2.61 18.21 -0.32
C LEU A 387 1.81 18.82 0.84
N THR A 388 2.49 19.33 1.88
CA THR A 388 1.84 20.04 3.00
C THR A 388 0.94 21.19 2.51
N VAL A 389 1.42 21.96 1.52
CA VAL A 389 0.66 23.07 0.93
C VAL A 389 -0.61 22.56 0.26
N LEU A 390 -0.55 21.48 -0.54
CA LEU A 390 -1.74 20.91 -1.18
C LEU A 390 -2.74 20.36 -0.15
N HIS A 391 -2.29 19.63 0.86
CA HIS A 391 -3.17 19.21 1.96
C HIS A 391 -3.85 20.42 2.63
N THR A 392 -3.12 21.51 2.87
CA THR A 392 -3.67 22.74 3.46
C THR A 392 -4.72 23.37 2.54
N VAL A 393 -4.49 23.41 1.23
CA VAL A 393 -5.44 23.94 0.25
C VAL A 393 -6.75 23.14 0.28
N PHE A 394 -6.68 21.81 0.30
CA PHE A 394 -7.89 20.97 0.33
C PHE A 394 -8.67 21.05 1.64
N VAL A 395 -8.01 21.22 2.80
CA VAL A 395 -8.70 21.48 4.07
C VAL A 395 -9.41 22.84 4.04
N ARG A 396 -8.77 23.86 3.48
CA ARG A 396 -9.41 25.18 3.30
C ARG A 396 -10.60 25.10 2.34
N GLU A 397 -10.47 24.35 1.26
CA GLU A 397 -11.54 24.19 0.28
C GLU A 397 -12.74 23.43 0.86
N HIS A 398 -12.49 22.39 1.65
CA HIS A 398 -13.54 21.73 2.43
C HIS A 398 -14.28 22.74 3.31
N ASN A 399 -13.57 23.50 4.15
CA ASN A 399 -14.22 24.45 5.06
C ASN A 399 -14.97 25.57 4.32
N ARG A 400 -14.47 25.99 3.15
CA ARG A 400 -15.16 26.94 2.27
C ARG A 400 -16.49 26.35 1.77
N ILE A 401 -16.46 25.15 1.19
CA ILE A 401 -17.66 24.48 0.66
C ILE A 401 -18.67 24.20 1.77
N ALA A 402 -18.23 23.67 2.92
CA ALA A 402 -19.10 23.41 4.06
C ALA A 402 -19.82 24.67 4.55
N THR A 403 -19.12 25.81 4.58
CA THR A 403 -19.69 27.11 4.95
C THR A 403 -20.75 27.57 3.96
N GLU A 404 -20.48 27.49 2.66
CA GLU A 404 -21.46 27.84 1.62
C GLU A 404 -22.68 26.91 1.65
N LEU A 405 -22.47 25.61 1.84
CA LEU A 405 -23.57 24.64 1.97
C LEU A 405 -24.44 24.90 3.19
N ALA A 406 -23.86 25.37 4.30
CA ALA A 406 -24.61 25.74 5.51
C ALA A 406 -25.48 26.98 5.28
N ILE A 407 -25.02 27.94 4.46
CA ILE A 407 -25.80 29.12 4.07
C ILE A 407 -26.97 28.72 3.16
N ILE A 408 -26.72 27.86 2.16
CA ILE A 408 -27.73 27.39 1.20
C ILE A 408 -28.74 26.45 1.88
N ASN A 409 -28.27 25.61 2.80
CA ASN A 409 -29.07 24.61 3.51
C ASN A 409 -29.02 24.82 5.04
N PRO A 410 -29.68 25.86 5.60
CA PRO A 410 -29.62 26.13 7.05
C PRO A 410 -30.19 25.01 7.94
N HIS A 411 -30.94 24.08 7.34
CA HIS A 411 -31.54 22.93 8.02
C HIS A 411 -30.60 21.71 8.12
N TRP A 412 -29.45 21.72 7.44
CA TRP A 412 -28.48 20.63 7.51
C TRP A 412 -27.69 20.67 8.82
N ARG A 413 -27.50 19.49 9.41
CA ARG A 413 -26.67 19.32 10.62
C ARG A 413 -25.21 19.10 10.22
N ASP A 414 -24.32 19.19 11.21
CA ASP A 414 -22.86 18.98 11.07
C ASP A 414 -22.50 17.75 10.21
N GLU A 415 -23.10 16.59 10.50
CA GLU A 415 -22.80 15.36 9.75
C GLU A 415 -23.19 15.43 8.27
N THR A 416 -24.35 16.01 7.95
CA THR A 416 -24.78 16.16 6.56
C THR A 416 -23.85 17.11 5.81
N LEU A 417 -23.52 18.26 6.42
CA LEU A 417 -22.58 19.23 5.83
C LEU A 417 -21.22 18.59 5.57
N TYR A 418 -20.67 17.88 6.54
CA TYR A 418 -19.38 17.19 6.41
C TYR A 418 -19.39 16.16 5.28
N GLN A 419 -20.41 15.29 5.23
CA GLN A 419 -20.44 14.20 4.24
C GLN A 419 -20.72 14.69 2.81
N GLU A 420 -21.62 15.66 2.62
CA GLU A 420 -21.86 16.28 1.31
C GLU A 420 -20.62 17.02 0.83
N THR A 421 -19.96 17.78 1.71
CA THR A 421 -18.69 18.44 1.39
C THR A 421 -17.59 17.43 1.04
N ARG A 422 -17.47 16.34 1.81
CA ARG A 422 -16.52 15.25 1.53
C ARG A 422 -16.75 14.63 0.15
N ALA A 423 -18.00 14.38 -0.22
CA ALA A 423 -18.35 13.86 -1.53
C ALA A 423 -17.97 14.82 -2.67
N ILE A 424 -18.21 16.12 -2.51
CA ILE A 424 -17.82 17.14 -3.48
C ILE A 424 -16.30 17.21 -3.64
N VAL A 425 -15.54 17.25 -2.54
CA VAL A 425 -14.08 17.31 -2.60
C VAL A 425 -13.49 16.05 -3.25
N ALA A 426 -14.02 14.86 -2.96
CA ALA A 426 -13.62 13.64 -3.66
C ALA A 426 -13.88 13.75 -5.17
N ALA A 427 -15.04 14.28 -5.59
CA ALA A 427 -15.35 14.51 -7.00
C ALA A 427 -14.39 15.53 -7.66
N ILE A 428 -13.99 16.59 -6.95
CA ILE A 428 -12.98 17.54 -7.43
C ILE A 428 -11.65 16.83 -7.69
N VAL A 429 -11.18 16.00 -6.76
CA VAL A 429 -9.94 15.24 -6.91
C VAL A 429 -10.01 14.26 -8.09
N GLN A 430 -11.14 13.55 -8.24
CA GLN A 430 -11.37 12.67 -9.39
C GLN A 430 -11.34 13.45 -10.71
N HIS A 431 -12.06 14.58 -10.78
CA HIS A 431 -12.14 15.39 -11.99
C HIS A 431 -10.77 15.91 -12.42
N ILE A 432 -10.01 16.57 -11.53
CA ILE A 432 -8.66 17.06 -11.83
C ILE A 432 -7.74 15.91 -12.26
N THR A 433 -7.87 14.75 -11.60
CA THR A 433 -7.05 13.58 -11.94
C THR A 433 -7.29 13.10 -13.36
N TYR A 434 -8.55 12.90 -13.76
CA TYR A 434 -8.88 12.35 -15.08
C TYR A 434 -8.81 13.38 -16.20
N ASP A 435 -9.12 14.65 -15.93
CA ASP A 435 -9.16 15.70 -16.95
C ASP A 435 -7.84 16.44 -17.15
N GLU A 436 -7.06 16.64 -16.09
CA GLU A 436 -5.85 17.47 -16.15
C GLU A 436 -4.56 16.65 -15.99
N PHE A 437 -4.52 15.72 -15.04
CA PHE A 437 -3.29 14.99 -14.73
C PHE A 437 -3.03 13.81 -15.68
N LEU A 438 -4.01 12.91 -15.85
CA LEU A 438 -3.84 11.71 -16.67
C LEU A 438 -3.57 12.01 -18.16
N PRO A 439 -4.16 13.05 -18.80
CA PRO A 439 -3.83 13.38 -20.19
C PRO A 439 -2.39 13.82 -20.40
N VAL A 440 -1.81 14.55 -19.43
CA VAL A 440 -0.39 14.96 -19.47
C VAL A 440 0.51 13.74 -19.27
N LEU A 441 0.13 12.80 -18.39
CA LEU A 441 0.91 11.60 -18.10
C LEU A 441 0.86 10.55 -19.22
N LEU A 442 -0.34 10.23 -19.71
CA LEU A 442 -0.59 9.12 -20.62
C LEU A 442 -0.59 9.53 -22.10
N GLY A 443 -0.75 10.83 -22.37
CA GLY A 443 -0.93 11.36 -23.72
C GLY A 443 -2.26 10.92 -24.36
N LYS A 444 -2.52 11.45 -25.55
CA LYS A 444 -3.80 11.21 -26.27
C LYS A 444 -4.08 9.73 -26.53
N ASP A 445 -3.04 8.97 -26.86
CA ASP A 445 -3.13 7.54 -27.20
C ASP A 445 -3.42 6.69 -25.97
N GLY A 446 -2.77 6.98 -24.83
CA GLY A 446 -3.03 6.29 -23.57
C GLY A 446 -4.45 6.55 -23.06
N MET A 447 -4.88 7.82 -23.10
CA MET A 447 -6.27 8.17 -22.74
C MET A 447 -7.30 7.46 -23.62
N ALA A 448 -7.06 7.36 -24.93
CA ALA A 448 -7.98 6.68 -25.85
C ALA A 448 -7.97 5.15 -25.68
N LYS A 449 -6.79 4.55 -25.47
CA LYS A 449 -6.64 3.10 -25.31
C LYS A 449 -7.42 2.55 -24.11
N TYR A 450 -7.49 3.32 -23.02
CA TYR A 450 -8.11 2.90 -21.77
C TYR A 450 -9.47 3.58 -21.51
N ASP A 451 -10.00 4.32 -22.50
CA ASP A 451 -11.29 5.00 -22.42
C ASP A 451 -11.43 5.89 -21.17
N LEU A 452 -10.41 6.73 -20.93
CA LEU A 452 -10.29 7.54 -19.71
C LEU A 452 -10.74 8.99 -19.90
N ARG A 453 -11.29 9.34 -21.08
CA ARG A 453 -11.73 10.71 -21.36
C ARG A 453 -13.05 10.96 -20.65
N LEU A 454 -13.17 12.14 -20.05
CA LEU A 454 -14.43 12.55 -19.45
C LEU A 454 -15.45 12.88 -20.56
N GLU A 455 -16.70 12.55 -20.28
CA GLU A 455 -17.82 13.03 -21.08
C GLU A 455 -17.94 14.55 -20.93
N PRO A 456 -18.22 15.29 -22.01
CA PRO A 456 -18.28 16.75 -21.97
C PRO A 456 -19.48 17.27 -21.16
N GLU A 457 -20.54 16.46 -21.07
CA GLU A 457 -21.78 16.75 -20.36
C GLU A 457 -22.30 15.47 -19.67
N ASP A 458 -23.23 15.63 -18.73
CA ASP A 458 -23.88 14.55 -17.97
C ASP A 458 -22.94 13.67 -17.12
N TYR A 459 -23.46 12.52 -16.66
CA TYR A 459 -22.79 11.58 -15.77
C TYR A 459 -22.14 10.45 -16.57
N TYR A 460 -20.93 10.07 -16.15
CA TYR A 460 -20.34 8.80 -16.56
C TYR A 460 -21.03 7.65 -15.81
N ASN A 461 -21.80 6.84 -16.55
CA ASN A 461 -22.66 5.79 -15.96
C ASN A 461 -22.02 4.39 -15.95
N LEU A 462 -20.72 4.27 -16.25
CA LEU A 462 -20.06 2.98 -16.31
C LEU A 462 -19.52 2.56 -14.92
N TYR A 463 -20.39 1.96 -14.11
CA TYR A 463 -19.99 1.17 -12.95
C TYR A 463 -20.03 -0.32 -13.30
N GLN A 464 -18.90 -1.01 -13.13
CA GLN A 464 -18.81 -2.45 -13.36
C GLN A 464 -18.59 -3.18 -12.02
N PRO A 465 -19.63 -3.80 -11.43
CA PRO A 465 -19.54 -4.42 -10.10
C PRO A 465 -18.56 -5.61 -10.02
N GLY A 466 -18.24 -6.24 -11.15
CA GLY A 466 -17.28 -7.34 -11.21
C GLY A 466 -15.81 -6.90 -11.21
N LEU A 467 -15.52 -5.61 -11.34
CA LEU A 467 -14.16 -5.10 -11.39
C LEU A 467 -13.57 -5.03 -9.98
N ASN A 468 -12.39 -5.61 -9.79
CA ASN A 468 -11.67 -5.45 -8.52
C ASN A 468 -11.00 -4.07 -8.48
N PRO A 469 -11.42 -3.15 -7.58
CA PRO A 469 -10.89 -1.79 -7.55
C PRO A 469 -9.54 -1.68 -6.82
N THR A 470 -8.99 -2.78 -6.29
CA THR A 470 -7.76 -2.73 -5.49
C THR A 470 -6.53 -2.41 -6.33
N VAL A 471 -5.69 -1.52 -5.82
CA VAL A 471 -4.45 -1.08 -6.50
C VAL A 471 -3.45 -2.24 -6.55
N PRO A 472 -2.88 -2.62 -7.71
CA PRO A 472 -1.89 -3.69 -7.76
C PRO A 472 -0.55 -3.36 -7.09
N ASP A 473 0.12 -4.37 -6.56
CA ASP A 473 1.40 -4.24 -5.86
C ASP A 473 2.47 -3.54 -6.72
N SER A 474 2.52 -3.87 -8.01
CA SER A 474 3.44 -3.25 -8.96
C SER A 474 3.16 -1.78 -9.21
N PHE A 475 1.91 -1.32 -9.05
CA PHE A 475 1.57 0.09 -9.16
C PHE A 475 2.10 0.85 -7.95
N GLY A 476 1.72 0.44 -6.74
CA GLY A 476 2.11 1.12 -5.49
C GLY A 476 3.60 1.03 -5.16
N THR A 477 4.28 -0.04 -5.58
CA THR A 477 5.70 -0.25 -5.27
C THR A 477 6.63 0.31 -6.33
N ALA A 478 6.25 0.32 -7.62
CA ALA A 478 7.19 0.62 -8.71
C ALA A 478 6.64 1.59 -9.76
N ALA A 479 5.52 1.28 -10.42
CA ALA A 479 5.10 2.01 -11.61
C ALA A 479 4.80 3.49 -11.33
N PHE A 480 4.08 3.78 -10.23
CA PHE A 480 3.71 5.15 -9.88
C PHE A 480 4.82 5.93 -9.17
N ARG A 481 5.99 5.30 -8.93
CA ARG A 481 7.20 5.95 -8.40
C ARG A 481 8.01 6.69 -9.47
N PHE A 482 7.54 6.75 -10.72
CA PHE A 482 8.21 7.49 -11.80
C PHE A 482 8.43 8.97 -11.45
N GLY A 483 7.53 9.57 -10.65
CA GLY A 483 7.61 10.96 -10.20
C GLY A 483 8.91 11.29 -9.46
N HIS A 484 9.57 10.32 -8.81
CA HIS A 484 10.85 10.53 -8.15
C HIS A 484 11.97 10.95 -9.12
N SER A 485 11.87 10.58 -10.40
CA SER A 485 12.83 10.99 -11.44
C SER A 485 12.65 12.41 -11.95
N LEU A 486 11.55 13.06 -11.56
CA LEU A 486 11.17 14.39 -12.02
C LEU A 486 11.32 15.45 -10.93
N LEU A 487 11.69 15.07 -9.71
CA LEU A 487 11.85 16.00 -8.59
C LEU A 487 13.05 16.93 -8.84
N PRO A 488 12.87 18.26 -8.71
CA PRO A 488 13.99 19.20 -8.76
C PRO A 488 14.82 19.14 -7.46
N SER A 489 16.07 19.59 -7.53
CA SER A 489 16.95 19.69 -6.36
C SER A 489 16.57 20.87 -5.44
N THR A 490 15.85 21.86 -5.97
CA THR A 490 15.45 23.08 -5.26
C THR A 490 14.00 23.47 -5.51
N ILE A 491 13.38 24.08 -4.50
CA ILE A 491 12.05 24.69 -4.57
C ILE A 491 12.21 26.21 -4.53
N GLU A 492 11.64 26.88 -5.52
CA GLU A 492 11.61 28.34 -5.61
C GLU A 492 10.39 28.91 -4.88
N ARG A 493 10.52 30.13 -4.39
CA ARG A 493 9.42 30.87 -3.77
C ARG A 493 9.20 32.17 -4.51
N TRP A 494 7.94 32.50 -4.73
CA TRP A 494 7.53 33.65 -5.53
C TRP A 494 6.56 34.50 -4.71
N SER A 495 6.71 35.83 -4.82
CA SER A 495 5.80 36.79 -4.17
C SER A 495 4.46 36.85 -4.90
N PRO A 496 3.41 37.46 -4.31
CA PRO A 496 2.13 37.64 -5.00
C PRO A 496 2.25 38.38 -6.35
N ALA A 497 3.25 39.25 -6.50
CA ALA A 497 3.56 39.95 -7.75
C ALA A 497 4.44 39.13 -8.71
N HIS A 498 4.58 37.81 -8.49
CA HIS A 498 5.43 36.90 -9.25
C HIS A 498 6.89 37.38 -9.35
N ARG A 499 7.39 37.97 -8.27
CA ARG A 499 8.83 38.24 -8.11
C ARG A 499 9.47 37.14 -7.31
N TYR A 500 10.58 36.60 -7.81
CA TYR A 500 11.37 35.60 -7.11
C TYR A 500 11.78 36.14 -5.73
N ILE A 501 11.43 35.39 -4.68
CA ILE A 501 11.86 35.65 -3.31
C ILE A 501 13.20 34.96 -3.17
N SER A 502 14.27 35.74 -2.97
CA SER A 502 15.64 35.24 -2.88
C SER A 502 15.78 34.02 -1.96
N MET A 503 16.70 33.10 -2.32
CA MET A 503 17.04 31.85 -1.64
C MET A 503 16.09 30.70 -1.95
N CYS A 504 16.53 29.83 -2.88
CA CYS A 504 15.97 28.51 -3.12
C CYS A 504 16.04 27.65 -1.86
N LEU A 505 15.00 26.87 -1.64
CA LEU A 505 14.97 25.84 -0.61
C LEU A 505 15.50 24.54 -1.20
N TYR A 506 16.59 23.99 -0.67
CA TYR A 506 17.07 22.69 -1.15
C TYR A 506 16.14 21.59 -0.65
N LEU A 507 15.71 20.70 -1.55
CA LEU A 507 14.79 19.62 -1.20
C LEU A 507 15.33 18.77 -0.04
N ARG A 508 16.65 18.53 -0.01
CA ARG A 508 17.34 17.76 1.04
C ARG A 508 17.17 18.32 2.46
N ASP A 509 16.88 19.62 2.60
CA ASP A 509 16.78 20.29 3.91
C ASP A 509 15.36 20.18 4.50
N PHE A 510 14.37 19.78 3.68
CA PHE A 510 12.95 19.75 4.06
C PHE A 510 12.27 18.38 3.85
N VAL A 511 12.93 17.43 3.18
CA VAL A 511 12.40 16.08 3.02
C VAL A 511 12.64 15.26 4.29
N LYS A 512 11.71 14.34 4.59
CA LYS A 512 11.89 13.24 5.56
C LYS A 512 12.97 12.22 5.10
N VAL A 513 14.16 12.69 4.70
CA VAL A 513 15.37 11.88 4.70
C VAL A 513 16.01 12.13 6.05
N LYS A 514 16.27 11.09 6.85
CA LYS A 514 16.92 11.20 8.17
C LYS A 514 18.24 12.00 8.03
N ALA A 515 18.20 13.32 8.19
CA ALA A 515 19.38 14.20 8.15
C ALA A 515 20.41 13.80 9.21
N LYS A 516 19.94 13.16 10.29
CA LYS A 516 20.76 12.45 11.29
C LYS A 516 21.69 11.37 10.74
N GLN A 517 21.55 10.97 9.48
CA GLN A 517 22.42 9.96 8.87
C GLN A 517 23.77 10.50 8.35
N LEU A 518 23.98 11.82 8.37
CA LEU A 518 25.25 12.45 8.01
C LEU A 518 25.95 13.13 9.23
N GLU A 519 25.30 13.19 10.39
CA GLU A 519 25.77 13.90 11.58
C GLU A 519 26.63 13.07 12.56
N LYS A 520 27.23 11.96 12.13
CA LYS A 520 28.27 11.30 12.92
C LYS A 520 29.65 11.62 12.35
N ASN A 521 30.23 12.71 12.87
CA ASN A 521 31.65 12.84 13.22
C ASN A 521 31.78 13.85 14.35
#